data_AF-A0A830CA62-F1
#
_entry.id   AF-A0A830CA62-F1
#
_cell.length_a   1.000
_cell.length_b   1.000
_cell.length_c   1.000
_cell.angle_alpha   90.00
_cell.angle_beta   90.00
_cell.angle_gamma   90.00
#
_symmetry.space_group_name_H-M   'P 1'
#
loop_
_entity.id
_entity.type
_entity.pdbx_description
1 polymer ?
#
loop_
_entity_poly.entity_id
_entity_poly.type
_entity_poly.pdbx_seq_one_letter_code
_entity_poly.pdbx_strand_id
1 'polypeptide(L)' 'FQTTVIKGLIKGTEIGLEELEGQADQAQIHKHYKIPAAELGISTISDAITCRIAARDVS' A
#
# COMPACT_ATOMS: atom_id res chain seq x y z
N PHE A 1 10.65 0.56 19.74
CA PHE A 1 11.57 0.42 18.59
C PHE A 1 12.43 1.67 18.50
N GLN A 2 13.76 1.52 18.41
CA GLN A 2 14.69 2.65 18.44
C GLN A 2 14.81 3.24 17.03
N THR A 3 14.13 4.37 16.77
CA THR A 3 14.05 5.04 15.45
C THR A 3 15.37 5.66 14.98
N THR A 4 16.34 5.85 15.87
CA THR A 4 17.63 6.50 15.58
C THR A 4 18.50 5.75 14.58
N VAL A 5 18.42 4.41 14.54
CA VAL A 5 19.20 3.61 13.57
C VAL A 5 18.67 3.80 12.15
N ILE A 6 17.35 3.86 11.98
CA ILE A 6 16.70 3.97 10.67
C ILE A 6 16.97 5.35 10.06
N LYS A 7 16.94 6.42 10.88
CA LYS A 7 17.18 7.80 10.43
C LYS A 7 18.59 8.02 9.88
N GLY A 8 19.59 7.27 10.34
CA GLY A 8 20.96 7.37 9.82
C GLY A 8 21.19 6.66 8.48
N LEU A 9 20.30 5.74 8.09
CA LEU A 9 20.46 4.90 6.90
C LEU A 9 19.77 5.50 5.66
N ILE A 10 18.72 6.30 5.87
CA ILE A 10 17.88 6.82 4.79
C ILE A 10 18.26 8.27 4.52
N LYS A 11 18.69 8.56 3.29
CA LYS A 11 18.84 9.93 2.79
C LYS A 11 17.50 10.41 2.25
N GLY A 12 16.69 11.02 3.09
CA GLY A 12 15.37 11.53 2.72
C GLY A 12 14.69 12.28 3.87
N THR A 13 13.52 12.83 3.58
CA THR A 13 12.67 13.50 4.57
C THR A 13 11.62 12.51 5.08
N GLU A 14 11.51 12.36 6.40
CA GLU A 14 10.44 11.60 7.02
C GLU A 14 9.11 12.31 6.78
N ILE A 15 8.10 11.57 6.31
CA ILE A 15 6.75 12.06 6.04
C ILE A 15 5.76 11.44 7.01
N GLY A 16 4.62 12.10 7.21
CA GLY A 16 3.50 11.55 7.97
C GLY A 16 2.86 10.35 7.26
N LEU A 17 2.22 9.46 8.03
CA LEU A 17 1.50 8.32 7.45
C LEU A 17 0.27 8.77 6.65
N GLU A 18 -0.31 9.90 7.03
CA GLU A 18 -1.39 10.59 6.34
C GLU A 18 -1.01 11.04 4.92
N GLU A 19 0.28 11.24 4.63
CA GLU A 19 0.76 11.67 3.32
C GLU A 19 0.93 10.50 2.33
N LEU A 20 0.84 9.25 2.81
CA LEU A 20 1.07 8.05 2.00
C LEU A 20 0.05 7.92 0.85
N GLU A 21 -1.23 8.20 1.12
CA GLU A 21 -2.28 8.09 0.11
C GLU A 21 -2.04 9.08 -1.05
N GLY A 22 -1.59 10.30 -0.74
CA GLY A 22 -1.29 11.33 -1.74
C GLY A 22 -0.05 11.02 -2.59
N GLN A 23 0.89 10.23 -2.07
CA GLN A 23 2.10 9.80 -2.80
C GLN A 23 1.94 8.44 -3.49
N ALA A 24 0.84 7.73 -3.25
CA ALA A 24 0.61 6.41 -3.80
C ALA A 24 0.34 6.44 -5.31
N ASP A 25 1.13 5.69 -6.08
CA ASP A 25 0.87 5.48 -7.51
C ASP A 25 -0.28 4.48 -7.70
N GLN A 26 -1.48 5.02 -7.89
CA GLN A 26 -2.69 4.24 -8.08
C GLN A 26 -2.59 3.30 -9.29
N ALA A 27 -2.00 3.75 -10.40
CA ALA A 27 -1.88 2.92 -11.60
C ALA A 27 -1.00 1.69 -11.34
N GLN A 28 0.09 1.85 -10.58
CA GLN A 28 0.92 0.72 -10.16
C GLN A 28 0.18 -0.21 -9.20
N ILE A 29 -0.57 0.33 -8.24
CA ILE A 29 -1.38 -0.47 -7.31
C ILE A 29 -2.37 -1.36 -8.06
N HIS A 30 -3.17 -0.77 -8.98
CA HIS A 30 -4.13 -1.52 -9.79
C HIS A 30 -3.44 -2.62 -10.61
N LYS A 31 -2.29 -2.32 -11.21
CA LYS A 31 -1.53 -3.28 -12.01
C LYS A 31 -0.94 -4.42 -11.17
N HIS A 32 -0.32 -4.12 -10.04
CA HIS A 32 0.36 -5.12 -9.22
C HIS A 32 -0.62 -6.07 -8.52
N TYR A 33 -1.68 -5.52 -7.94
CA TYR A 33 -2.70 -6.32 -7.28
C TYR A 33 -3.70 -6.92 -8.28
N LYS A 34 -3.63 -6.57 -9.57
CA LYS A 34 -4.56 -7.06 -10.59
C LYS A 34 -6.00 -6.78 -10.16
N ILE A 35 -6.30 -5.54 -9.79
CA ILE A 35 -7.63 -5.11 -9.34
C ILE A 35 -8.43 -4.69 -10.59
N PRO A 36 -9.44 -5.47 -11.02
CA PRO A 36 -10.27 -5.13 -12.16
C PRO A 36 -11.20 -3.95 -11.85
N ALA A 37 -11.50 -3.14 -12.86
CA ALA A 37 -12.37 -1.97 -12.71
C ALA A 37 -13.77 -2.29 -12.17
N ALA A 38 -14.30 -3.48 -12.48
CA ALA A 38 -15.60 -3.93 -11.99
C ALA A 38 -15.62 -4.13 -10.46
N GLU A 39 -14.50 -4.52 -9.86
CA GLU A 39 -14.38 -4.71 -8.40
C GLU A 39 -14.46 -3.36 -7.66
N LEU A 40 -13.97 -2.29 -8.29
CA LEU A 40 -13.99 -0.92 -7.73
C LEU A 40 -15.39 -0.31 -7.67
N GLY A 41 -16.36 -0.87 -8.39
CA GLY A 41 -17.77 -0.46 -8.29
C GLY A 41 -18.48 -1.06 -7.08
N ILE A 42 -17.85 -2.03 -6.41
CA ILE A 42 -18.46 -2.85 -5.34
C ILE A 42 -17.67 -2.71 -4.04
N SER A 43 -16.35 -2.50 -4.13
CA SER A 43 -15.40 -2.57 -3.04
C SER A 43 -14.35 -1.46 -3.16
N THR A 44 -13.68 -1.16 -2.05
CA THR A 44 -12.55 -0.23 -2.06
C THR A 44 -11.25 -0.91 -2.52
N ILE A 45 -10.26 -0.09 -2.92
CA ILE A 45 -8.90 -0.58 -3.24
C ILE A 45 -8.27 -1.26 -2.02
N SER A 46 -8.45 -0.70 -0.82
CA SER A 46 -7.93 -1.28 0.43
C SER A 46 -8.50 -2.66 0.71
N ASP A 47 -9.79 -2.86 0.49
CA ASP A 47 -10.45 -4.16 0.69
C ASP A 47 -9.94 -5.19 -0.33
N ALA A 48 -9.83 -4.79 -1.59
CA ALA A 48 -9.31 -5.61 -2.69
C ALA A 48 -7.87 -6.09 -2.43
N ILE A 49 -7.01 -5.21 -1.88
CA ILE A 49 -5.64 -5.52 -1.49
C ILE A 49 -5.61 -6.46 -0.29
N THR A 50 -6.36 -6.13 0.76
CA THR A 50 -6.43 -6.92 2.00
C THR A 50 -6.87 -8.34 1.72
N CYS A 51 -7.90 -8.51 0.88
CA CYS A 51 -8.39 -9.81 0.46
C CYS A 51 -7.30 -10.64 -0.25
N ARG A 52 -6.52 -10.02 -1.15
CA ARG A 52 -5.45 -10.70 -1.89
C ARG A 52 -4.26 -11.09 -1.01
N ILE A 53 -3.91 -10.26 -0.03
CA ILE A 53 -2.88 -10.60 0.96
C ILE A 53 -3.34 -11.77 1.83
N ALA A 54 -4.56 -11.68 2.37
CA ALA A 54 -5.14 -12.72 3.20
C ALA A 54 -5.25 -14.05 2.44
N ALA A 55 -5.73 -14.03 1.18
CA ALA A 55 -5.82 -15.23 0.36
C ALA A 55 -4.45 -15.89 0.08
N ARG A 56 -3.36 -15.11 0.10
CA ARG A 56 -2.00 -15.61 -0.10
C ARG A 56 -1.39 -16.21 1.16
N ASP A 57 -1.62 -15.59 2.33
CA ASP A 57 -1.11 -16.06 3.63
C ASP A 57 -1.78 -17.35 4.14
N VAL A 58 -2.85 -17.82 3.49
CA VAL A 58 -3.56 -19.07 3.83
C VAL A 58 -2.88 -20.32 3.21
N SER A 59 -1.58 -20.25 2.86
CA SER A 59 -0.83 -21.36 2.24
C SER A 59 0.23 -21.98 3.16
#